data_AF-Q403L5-F1
#
_entry.id   AF-Q403L5-F1
#
_cell.length_a   1.000
_cell.length_b   1.000
_cell.length_c   1.000
_cell.angle_alpha   90.00
_cell.angle_beta   90.00
_cell.angle_gamma   90.00
#
_symmetry.space_group_name_H-M   'P 1'
#
loop_
_entity.id
_entity.type
_entity.pdbx_description
1 polymer ?
#
loop_
_entity_poly.entity_id
_entity_poly.type
_entity_poly.pdbx_seq_one_letter_code
_entity_poly.pdbx_strand_id
1 'polypeptide(L)'
;AVGNWFRDICMWKNPVTTILVHILYLILIWYPELILPTIFLYMFLIGIWHFRFRPRHPPHMDTRISNADAVHPDELDEEFDTFPTSKSSDVVRMRYDRLRSVAARLQTVVGDIATQGERFQALLSWRDPRATAIFVLFCLFAAIVLYVTPFQVIAVLFGIYVLRHPKFRHRLPSVPLNFFRRLPARSDSML
;
A
#
# COMPACT_ATOMS: atom_id res chain seq x y z
N ALA A 1 -6.86 3.25 10.57
CA ALA A 1 -6.22 3.31 11.91
C ALA A 1 -4.77 2.82 11.90
N VAL A 2 -4.50 1.58 11.47
CA VAL A 2 -3.15 0.96 11.47
C VAL A 2 -2.09 1.78 10.73
N GLY A 3 -2.41 2.30 9.53
CA GLY A 3 -1.46 3.12 8.76
C GLY A 3 -1.06 4.44 9.45
N ASN A 4 -1.98 5.07 10.18
CA ASN A 4 -1.69 6.29 10.95
C ASN A 4 -0.82 5.97 12.17
N TRP A 5 -1.09 4.88 12.87
CA TRP A 5 -0.27 4.41 13.99
C TRP A 5 1.16 4.05 13.55
N PHE A 6 1.29 3.33 12.43
CA PHE A 6 2.59 3.01 11.85
C PHE A 6 3.36 4.28 11.44
N ARG A 7 2.66 5.27 10.87
CA ARG A 7 3.24 6.58 10.56
C ARG A 7 3.71 7.30 11.81
N ASP A 8 2.96 7.26 12.90
CA ASP A 8 3.32 7.90 14.16
C ASP A 8 4.58 7.26 14.79
N ILE A 9 4.75 5.94 14.67
CA ILE A 9 5.98 5.22 15.04
C ILE A 9 7.15 5.66 14.16
N CYS A 10 6.96 5.71 12.83
CA CYS A 10 7.99 6.16 11.90
C CYS A 10 8.38 7.63 12.10
N MET A 11 7.47 8.46 12.61
CA MET A 11 7.73 9.87 12.95
C MET A 11 8.30 10.04 14.35
N TRP A 12 8.54 8.95 15.11
CA TRP A 12 9.08 8.96 16.47
C TRP A 12 8.28 9.87 17.42
N LYS A 13 6.95 9.96 17.22
CA LYS A 13 6.07 10.86 17.98
C LYS A 13 6.08 10.54 19.48
N ASN A 14 6.12 9.25 19.82
CA ASN A 14 6.39 8.74 21.17
C ASN A 14 7.68 7.90 21.11
N PRO A 15 8.82 8.41 21.62
CA PRO A 15 10.10 7.71 21.49
C PRO A 15 10.11 6.39 22.26
N VAL A 16 9.45 6.32 23.42
CA VAL A 16 9.37 5.10 24.25
C VAL A 16 8.66 3.97 23.51
N THR A 17 7.48 4.23 22.93
CA THR A 17 6.74 3.21 22.17
C THR A 17 7.49 2.79 20.91
N THR A 18 8.16 3.76 20.27
CA THR A 18 8.98 3.50 19.08
C THR A 18 10.16 2.59 19.43
N ILE A 19 10.92 2.88 20.49
CA ILE A 19 12.02 2.05 20.97
C ILE A 19 11.54 0.64 21.33
N LEU A 20 10.40 0.53 22.04
CA LEU A 20 9.81 -0.77 22.37
C LEU A 20 9.51 -1.61 21.12
N VAL A 21 8.92 -0.99 20.09
CA VAL A 21 8.64 -1.66 18.81
C VAL A 21 9.94 -2.09 18.10
N HIS A 22 11.00 -1.28 18.16
CA HIS A 22 12.30 -1.66 17.60
C HIS A 22 12.92 -2.86 18.33
N ILE A 23 12.89 -2.86 19.66
CA ILE A 23 13.40 -3.97 20.48
C ILE A 23 12.60 -5.25 20.18
N LEU A 24 11.27 -5.17 20.19
CA LEU A 24 10.40 -6.31 19.86
C LEU A 24 10.67 -6.85 18.45
N TYR A 25 10.84 -5.95 17.48
CA TYR A 25 11.15 -6.32 16.09
C TYR A 25 12.49 -7.05 15.97
N LEU A 26 13.54 -6.57 16.66
CA LEU A 26 14.85 -7.24 16.67
C LEU A 26 14.80 -8.62 17.33
N ILE A 27 14.10 -8.74 18.46
CA ILE A 27 13.89 -10.03 19.14
C ILE A 27 13.18 -11.03 18.20
N LEU A 28 12.16 -10.58 17.49
CA LEU A 28 11.39 -11.40 16.56
C LEU A 28 12.22 -11.90 15.37
N ILE A 29 13.14 -11.06 14.88
CA ILE A 29 14.05 -11.47 13.81
C ILE A 29 15.07 -12.48 14.31
N TRP A 30 15.62 -12.28 15.50
CA TRP A 30 16.61 -13.20 16.08
C TRP A 30 15.99 -14.55 16.45
N TYR A 31 14.72 -14.55 16.87
CA TYR A 31 13.96 -15.74 17.24
C TYR A 31 12.66 -15.84 16.43
N PRO A 32 12.69 -16.28 15.17
CA PRO A 32 11.48 -16.38 14.33
C PRO A 32 10.45 -17.37 14.89
N GLU A 33 10.87 -18.33 15.70
CA GLU A 33 9.97 -19.25 16.41
C GLU A 33 9.03 -18.53 17.39
N LEU A 34 9.39 -17.33 17.87
CA LEU A 34 8.55 -16.49 18.73
C LEU A 34 7.44 -15.74 17.98
N ILE A 35 7.42 -15.78 16.64
CA ILE A 35 6.38 -15.09 15.84
C ILE A 35 4.99 -15.59 16.19
N LEU A 36 4.79 -16.90 16.16
CA LEU A 36 3.48 -17.50 16.44
C LEU A 36 3.05 -17.25 17.90
N PRO A 37 3.87 -17.54 18.93
CA PRO A 37 3.53 -17.25 20.33
C PRO A 37 3.19 -15.79 20.59
N THR A 38 3.96 -14.84 20.04
CA THR A 38 3.72 -13.41 20.26
C THR A 38 2.40 -12.97 19.64
N ILE A 39 2.06 -13.43 18.43
CA ILE A 39 0.77 -13.15 17.79
C ILE A 39 -0.39 -13.68 18.64
N PHE A 40 -0.31 -14.94 19.10
CA PHE A 40 -1.36 -15.52 19.94
C PHE A 40 -1.52 -14.78 21.26
N LEU A 41 -0.41 -14.39 21.89
CA LEU A 41 -0.42 -13.60 23.12
C LEU A 41 -1.06 -12.23 22.89
N TYR A 42 -0.73 -11.53 21.80
CA TYR A 42 -1.36 -10.28 21.44
C TYR A 42 -2.86 -10.43 21.19
N MET A 43 -3.29 -11.43 20.42
CA MET A 43 -4.72 -11.69 20.20
C MET A 43 -5.44 -11.99 21.52
N PHE A 44 -4.81 -12.74 22.41
CA PHE A 44 -5.38 -13.08 23.72
C PHE A 44 -5.54 -11.83 24.59
N LEU A 45 -4.52 -10.98 24.70
CA LEU A 45 -4.59 -9.72 25.46
C LEU A 45 -5.63 -8.76 24.88
N ILE A 46 -5.66 -8.61 23.55
CA ILE A 46 -6.68 -7.79 22.86
C ILE A 46 -8.07 -8.39 23.11
N GLY A 47 -8.22 -9.71 23.05
CA GLY A 47 -9.45 -10.42 23.33
C GLY A 47 -9.95 -10.18 24.76
N ILE A 48 -9.08 -10.28 25.76
CA ILE A 48 -9.43 -9.96 27.16
C ILE A 48 -9.82 -8.49 27.30
N TRP A 49 -9.06 -7.59 26.67
CA TRP A 49 -9.35 -6.16 26.71
C TRP A 49 -10.71 -5.87 26.08
N HIS A 50 -10.98 -6.39 24.89
CA HIS A 50 -12.28 -6.28 24.22
C HIS A 50 -13.40 -6.94 25.02
N PHE A 51 -13.14 -8.07 25.69
CA PHE A 51 -14.11 -8.72 26.57
C PHE A 51 -14.47 -7.83 27.76
N ARG A 52 -13.48 -7.15 28.36
CA ARG A 52 -13.72 -6.22 29.46
C ARG A 52 -14.55 -5.00 29.04
N PHE A 53 -14.28 -4.46 27.86
CA PHE A 53 -14.98 -3.30 27.30
C PHE A 53 -16.12 -3.69 26.36
N ARG A 54 -16.62 -4.92 26.46
CA ARG A 54 -17.69 -5.42 25.58
C ARG A 54 -18.95 -4.54 25.76
N PRO A 55 -19.49 -3.97 24.67
CA PRO A 55 -20.76 -3.26 24.71
C PRO A 55 -21.85 -4.19 25.27
N ARG A 56 -22.53 -3.77 26.33
CA ARG A 56 -23.62 -4.54 26.98
C ARG A 56 -25.00 -4.24 26.40
N HIS A 57 -25.11 -3.22 25.55
CA HIS A 57 -26.36 -2.80 24.92
C HIS A 57 -26.41 -3.28 23.46
N PRO A 58 -27.61 -3.54 22.90
CA PRO A 58 -27.75 -3.90 21.50
C PRO A 58 -27.08 -2.82 20.62
N PRO A 59 -26.30 -3.24 19.59
CA PRO A 59 -25.63 -2.30 18.71
C PRO A 59 -26.71 -1.42 18.07
N HIS A 60 -26.75 -0.15 18.44
CA HIS A 60 -27.45 0.83 17.63
C HIS A 60 -26.73 0.84 16.28
N MET A 61 -27.49 0.87 15.19
CA MET A 61 -26.92 0.90 13.85
C MET A 61 -25.99 2.11 13.75
N ASP A 62 -24.68 1.88 13.81
CA ASP A 62 -23.67 2.93 13.72
C ASP A 62 -23.71 3.47 12.29
N THR A 63 -24.36 4.61 12.11
CA THR A 63 -24.46 5.32 10.82
C THR A 63 -23.08 5.59 10.20
N ARG A 64 -22.05 5.75 11.05
CA ARG A 64 -20.65 5.90 10.65
C ARG A 64 -20.03 4.64 10.06
N ILE A 65 -20.42 3.45 10.53
CA ILE A 65 -19.94 2.18 9.97
C ILE A 65 -20.66 1.89 8.65
N SER A 66 -21.94 2.22 8.56
CA SER A 66 -22.73 2.12 7.32
C SER A 66 -22.42 3.22 6.30
N ASN A 67 -21.47 4.11 6.61
CA ASN A 67 -21.12 5.31 5.85
C ASN A 67 -22.31 6.22 5.52
N ALA A 68 -23.44 6.08 6.21
CA ALA A 68 -24.69 6.79 5.96
C ALA A 68 -24.53 8.31 6.13
N ASP A 69 -23.62 8.75 7.00
CA ASP A 69 -23.36 10.17 7.24
C ASP A 69 -22.54 10.85 6.12
N ALA A 70 -21.94 10.07 5.21
CA ALA A 70 -21.08 10.57 4.14
C ALA A 70 -21.66 10.35 2.73
N VAL A 71 -22.85 9.75 2.62
CA VAL A 71 -23.53 9.55 1.34
C VAL A 71 -23.97 10.91 0.80
N HIS A 72 -23.64 11.20 -0.44
CA HIS A 72 -24.08 12.43 -1.09
C HIS A 72 -25.59 12.32 -1.37
N PRO A 73 -26.43 13.36 -1.16
CA PRO A 73 -27.87 13.28 -1.41
C PRO A 73 -28.22 12.80 -2.83
N ASP A 74 -27.35 13.05 -3.81
CA ASP A 74 -27.48 12.58 -5.19
C ASP A 74 -27.29 11.06 -5.35
N GLU A 75 -26.49 10.42 -4.50
CA GLU A 75 -26.27 8.95 -4.50
C GLU A 75 -27.44 8.22 -3.84
N LEU A 76 -27.98 8.79 -2.75
CA LEU A 76 -29.16 8.26 -2.08
C LEU A 76 -30.40 8.37 -2.99
N ASP A 77 -30.51 9.46 -3.72
CA ASP A 77 -31.56 9.71 -4.71
C ASP A 77 -31.46 8.81 -5.96
N GLU A 78 -30.30 8.20 -6.22
CA GLU A 78 -30.13 7.14 -7.22
C GLU A 78 -30.64 5.79 -6.69
N GLU A 79 -30.32 5.45 -5.44
CA GLU A 79 -30.72 4.19 -4.81
C GLU A 79 -32.25 4.07 -4.65
N PHE A 80 -32.92 5.19 -4.40
CA PHE A 80 -34.38 5.24 -4.26
C PHE A 80 -35.15 5.45 -5.57
N ASP A 81 -34.49 5.55 -6.72
CA ASP A 81 -35.18 5.70 -8.00
C ASP A 81 -35.79 4.37 -8.48
N THR A 82 -37.04 4.45 -8.93
CA THR A 82 -37.79 3.27 -9.40
C THR A 82 -37.60 3.12 -10.92
N PHE A 83 -37.74 1.90 -11.45
CA PHE A 83 -37.80 1.70 -12.90
C PHE A 83 -39.27 1.71 -13.37
N PRO A 84 -39.66 2.57 -14.33
CA PRO A 84 -38.85 3.55 -15.08
C PRO A 84 -38.50 4.83 -14.29
N THR A 85 -37.32 5.41 -14.58
CA THR A 85 -36.73 6.53 -13.83
C THR A 85 -37.66 7.73 -13.70
N SER A 86 -37.73 8.28 -12.48
CA SER A 86 -38.49 9.50 -12.17
C SER A 86 -37.69 10.78 -12.42
N LYS A 87 -36.40 10.66 -12.76
CA LYS A 87 -35.45 11.78 -12.85
C LYS A 87 -35.38 12.36 -14.26
N SER A 88 -35.06 13.65 -14.34
CA SER A 88 -34.86 14.32 -15.62
C SER A 88 -33.63 13.77 -16.34
N SER A 89 -33.65 13.79 -17.67
CA SER A 89 -32.57 13.29 -18.53
C SER A 89 -31.20 13.92 -18.22
N ASP A 90 -31.19 15.17 -17.76
CA ASP A 90 -29.97 15.91 -17.48
C ASP A 90 -29.25 15.39 -16.23
N VAL A 91 -30.01 14.97 -15.21
CA VAL A 91 -29.46 14.37 -13.97
C VAL A 91 -28.86 13.00 -14.28
N VAL A 92 -29.56 12.17 -15.05
CA VAL A 92 -29.06 10.87 -15.50
C VAL A 92 -27.78 11.03 -16.32
N ARG A 93 -27.73 12.03 -17.22
CA ARG A 93 -26.54 12.34 -18.02
C ARG A 93 -25.36 12.78 -17.15
N MET A 94 -25.58 13.62 -16.14
CA MET A 94 -24.54 14.06 -15.21
C MET A 94 -23.95 12.89 -14.40
N ARG A 95 -24.80 11.98 -13.88
CA ARG A 95 -24.36 10.75 -13.19
C ARG A 95 -23.56 9.83 -14.10
N TYR A 96 -24.03 9.64 -15.35
CA TYR A 96 -23.32 8.87 -16.36
C TYR A 96 -21.95 9.49 -16.70
N ASP A 97 -21.87 10.81 -16.92
CA ASP A 97 -20.62 11.49 -17.23
C ASP A 97 -19.63 11.43 -16.05
N ARG A 98 -20.12 11.49 -14.80
CA ARG A 98 -19.30 11.26 -13.60
C ARG A 98 -18.69 9.86 -13.62
N LEU A 99 -19.50 8.81 -13.81
CA LEU A 99 -19.03 7.43 -13.92
C LEU A 99 -18.04 7.25 -15.07
N ARG A 100 -18.35 7.83 -16.24
CA ARG A 100 -17.49 7.81 -17.42
C ARG A 100 -16.14 8.46 -17.16
N SER A 101 -16.11 9.58 -16.44
CA SER A 101 -14.87 10.26 -16.07
C SER A 101 -14.00 9.44 -15.11
N VAL A 102 -14.62 8.73 -14.16
CA VAL A 102 -13.92 7.81 -13.25
C VAL A 102 -13.39 6.60 -14.01
N ALA A 103 -14.20 6.01 -14.89
CA ALA A 103 -13.79 4.90 -15.75
C ALA A 103 -12.62 5.29 -16.67
N ALA A 104 -12.64 6.50 -17.25
CA ALA A 104 -11.53 7.02 -18.05
C ALA A 104 -10.25 7.16 -17.23
N ARG A 105 -10.33 7.67 -16.00
CA ARG A 105 -9.18 7.73 -15.08
C ARG A 105 -8.65 6.34 -14.72
N LEU A 106 -9.53 5.39 -14.45
CA LEU A 106 -9.14 4.00 -14.21
C LEU A 106 -8.46 3.41 -15.43
N GLN A 107 -8.99 3.64 -16.63
CA GLN A 107 -8.40 3.18 -17.88
C GLN A 107 -7.00 3.77 -18.08
N THR A 108 -6.78 5.05 -17.77
CA THR A 108 -5.43 5.64 -17.83
C THR A 108 -4.47 4.99 -16.83
N VAL A 109 -4.92 4.73 -15.59
CA VAL A 109 -4.08 4.09 -14.56
C VAL A 109 -3.74 2.65 -14.94
N VAL A 110 -4.71 1.90 -15.47
CA VAL A 110 -4.49 0.54 -15.96
C VAL A 110 -3.53 0.54 -17.16
N GLY A 111 -3.65 1.53 -18.05
CA GLY A 111 -2.72 1.74 -19.17
C GLY A 111 -1.28 2.02 -18.71
N ASP A 112 -1.11 2.82 -17.66
CA ASP A 112 0.21 3.09 -17.06
C ASP A 112 0.81 1.82 -16.45
N ILE A 113 0.00 1.01 -15.76
CA ILE A 113 0.44 -0.28 -15.18
C ILE A 113 0.82 -1.25 -16.30
N ALA A 114 0.01 -1.35 -17.36
CA ALA A 114 0.31 -2.19 -18.52
C ALA A 114 1.62 -1.76 -19.20
N THR A 115 1.82 -0.45 -19.38
CA THR A 115 3.06 0.11 -19.94
C THR A 115 4.27 -0.20 -19.08
N GLN A 116 4.14 -0.15 -17.74
CA GLN A 116 5.21 -0.57 -16.83
C GLN A 116 5.49 -2.08 -16.94
N GLY A 117 4.45 -2.89 -17.09
CA GLY A 117 4.56 -4.33 -17.33
C GLY A 117 5.29 -4.65 -18.63
N GLU A 118 4.94 -3.98 -19.73
CA GLU A 118 5.63 -4.13 -21.03
C GLU A 118 7.11 -3.77 -20.93
N ARG A 119 7.47 -2.73 -20.17
CA ARG A 119 8.88 -2.37 -19.92
C ARG A 119 9.61 -3.43 -19.14
N PHE A 120 8.97 -4.05 -18.15
CA PHE A 120 9.57 -5.16 -17.41
C PHE A 120 9.77 -6.40 -18.29
N GLN A 121 8.77 -6.73 -19.12
CA GLN A 121 8.89 -7.79 -20.11
C GLN A 121 9.97 -7.46 -21.15
N ALA A 122 10.11 -6.19 -21.54
CA ALA A 122 11.17 -5.73 -22.43
C ALA A 122 12.57 -5.89 -21.83
N LEU A 123 12.74 -5.75 -20.51
CA LEU A 123 14.01 -6.03 -19.80
C LEU A 123 14.35 -7.52 -19.73
N LEU A 124 13.35 -8.40 -19.86
CA LEU A 124 13.54 -9.86 -19.94
C LEU A 124 13.67 -10.34 -21.39
N SER A 125 13.08 -9.63 -22.34
CA SER A 125 13.31 -9.84 -23.76
C SER A 125 14.70 -9.30 -24.11
N TRP A 126 15.56 -10.09 -24.74
CA TRP A 126 16.92 -9.69 -25.13
C TRP A 126 17.01 -8.57 -26.20
N ARG A 127 16.01 -7.69 -26.27
CA ARG A 127 15.88 -6.62 -27.26
C ARG A 127 16.96 -5.54 -27.09
N ASP A 128 17.32 -5.23 -25.84
CA ASP A 128 18.48 -4.37 -25.50
C ASP A 128 19.52 -5.19 -24.72
N PRO A 129 20.50 -5.83 -25.39
CA PRO A 129 21.41 -6.78 -24.77
C PRO A 129 22.27 -6.18 -23.64
N ARG A 130 22.45 -4.86 -23.62
CA ARG A 130 23.16 -4.15 -22.54
C ARG A 130 22.29 -3.99 -21.30
N ALA A 131 21.03 -3.59 -21.45
CA ALA A 131 20.12 -3.36 -20.33
C ALA A 131 19.70 -4.69 -19.68
N THR A 132 19.42 -5.70 -20.49
CA THR A 132 19.09 -7.05 -20.00
C THR A 132 20.28 -7.69 -19.29
N ALA A 133 21.51 -7.54 -19.80
CA ALA A 133 22.71 -8.06 -19.14
C ALA A 133 22.94 -7.41 -17.76
N ILE A 134 22.79 -6.09 -17.64
CA ILE A 134 22.90 -5.39 -16.33
C ILE A 134 21.82 -5.89 -15.37
N PHE A 135 20.58 -6.05 -15.84
CA PHE A 135 19.47 -6.56 -15.03
C PHE A 135 19.70 -8.00 -14.57
N VAL A 136 20.10 -8.90 -15.47
CA VAL A 136 20.41 -10.31 -15.15
C VAL A 136 21.60 -10.42 -14.19
N LEU A 137 22.66 -9.63 -14.39
CA LEU A 137 23.79 -9.58 -13.45
C LEU A 137 23.36 -9.05 -12.07
N PHE A 138 22.51 -8.03 -12.03
CA PHE A 138 21.92 -7.55 -10.78
C PHE A 138 21.07 -8.62 -10.09
N CYS A 139 20.22 -9.35 -10.84
CA CYS A 139 19.44 -10.46 -10.31
C CYS A 139 20.32 -11.60 -9.80
N LEU A 140 21.39 -11.96 -10.51
CA LEU A 140 22.36 -12.96 -10.08
C LEU A 140 23.07 -12.54 -8.80
N PHE A 141 23.54 -11.29 -8.73
CA PHE A 141 24.16 -10.74 -7.53
C PHE A 141 23.17 -10.70 -6.35
N ALA A 142 21.94 -10.23 -6.57
CA ALA A 142 20.90 -10.23 -5.56
C ALA A 142 20.57 -11.65 -5.08
N ALA A 143 20.50 -12.64 -5.97
CA ALA A 143 20.29 -14.04 -5.62
C ALA A 143 21.45 -14.60 -4.77
N ILE A 144 22.71 -14.31 -5.13
CA ILE A 144 23.88 -14.71 -4.33
C ILE A 144 23.83 -14.06 -2.96
N VAL A 145 23.54 -12.76 -2.88
CA VAL A 145 23.42 -12.04 -1.60
C VAL A 145 22.29 -12.64 -0.76
N LEU A 146 21.11 -12.88 -1.32
CA LEU A 146 19.97 -13.49 -0.62
C LEU A 146 20.23 -14.94 -0.21
N TYR A 147 21.06 -15.68 -0.94
CA TYR A 147 21.43 -17.07 -0.62
C TYR A 147 22.46 -17.13 0.50
N VAL A 148 23.50 -16.29 0.43
CA VAL A 148 24.60 -16.27 1.42
C VAL A 148 24.19 -15.55 2.70
N THR A 149 23.34 -14.53 2.59
CA THR A 149 22.91 -13.70 3.72
C THR A 149 21.67 -14.33 4.37
N PRO A 150 21.68 -14.64 5.67
CA PRO A 150 20.48 -15.13 6.35
C PRO A 150 19.38 -14.07 6.26
N PHE A 151 18.13 -14.50 6.03
CA PHE A 151 16.95 -13.64 5.95
C PHE A 151 16.88 -12.61 7.09
N GLN A 152 17.39 -12.98 8.26
CA GLN A 152 17.49 -12.13 9.44
C GLN A 152 18.24 -10.82 9.19
N VAL A 153 19.38 -10.86 8.49
CA VAL A 153 20.18 -9.63 8.22
C VAL A 153 19.43 -8.71 7.27
N ILE A 154 18.78 -9.28 6.24
CA ILE A 154 17.96 -8.51 5.29
C ILE A 154 16.76 -7.87 6.02
N ALA A 155 16.10 -8.62 6.88
CA ALA A 155 15.00 -8.12 7.71
C ALA A 155 15.47 -6.98 8.63
N VAL A 156 16.60 -7.14 9.33
CA VAL A 156 17.17 -6.08 10.18
C VAL A 156 17.45 -4.81 9.37
N LEU A 157 18.13 -4.94 8.22
CA LEU A 157 18.45 -3.78 7.36
C LEU A 157 17.19 -3.09 6.85
N PHE A 158 16.19 -3.87 6.42
CA PHE A 158 14.91 -3.35 5.97
C PHE A 158 14.18 -2.61 7.11
N GLY A 159 14.10 -3.19 8.30
CA GLY A 159 13.48 -2.58 9.46
C GLY A 159 14.16 -1.28 9.89
N ILE A 160 15.50 -1.27 9.95
CA ILE A 160 16.29 -0.06 10.25
C ILE A 160 16.05 1.03 9.19
N TYR A 161 15.96 0.66 7.91
CA TYR A 161 15.69 1.61 6.84
C TYR A 161 14.28 2.22 6.92
N VAL A 162 13.26 1.39 7.13
CA VAL A 162 11.86 1.82 7.20
C VAL A 162 11.58 2.65 8.45
N LEU A 163 12.07 2.18 9.61
CA LEU A 163 11.87 2.80 10.92
C LEU A 163 12.91 3.89 11.25
N ARG A 164 13.81 4.20 10.31
CA ARG A 164 14.88 5.19 10.44
C ARG A 164 14.36 6.50 11.02
N HIS A 165 15.09 7.04 11.99
CA HIS A 165 14.74 8.30 12.65
C HIS A 165 14.49 9.43 11.63
N PRO A 166 13.41 10.22 11.78
CA PRO A 166 12.95 11.20 10.79
C PRO A 166 14.00 12.27 10.44
N LYS A 167 14.92 12.59 11.36
CA LYS A 167 16.09 13.48 11.08
C LYS A 167 16.95 13.00 9.90
N PHE A 168 16.95 11.71 9.58
CA PHE A 168 17.70 11.16 8.47
C PHE A 168 16.86 10.85 7.21
N ARG A 169 15.57 11.22 7.22
CA ARG A 169 14.67 11.05 6.07
C ARG A 169 14.72 12.32 5.22
N HIS A 170 15.65 12.38 4.26
CA HIS A 170 15.72 13.51 3.33
C HIS A 170 14.54 13.45 2.34
N ARG A 171 13.93 14.59 2.03
CA ARG A 171 12.77 14.74 1.11
C ARG A 171 13.15 14.64 -0.38
N LEU A 172 14.06 13.75 -0.74
CA LEU A 172 14.48 13.55 -2.13
C LEU A 172 13.93 12.21 -2.63
N PRO A 173 13.31 12.15 -3.83
CA PRO A 173 12.87 10.90 -4.42
C PRO A 173 14.07 9.95 -4.57
N SER A 174 13.88 8.67 -4.28
CA SER A 174 14.96 7.68 -4.32
C SER A 174 15.56 7.59 -5.73
N VAL A 175 16.90 7.56 -5.81
CA VAL A 175 17.69 7.44 -7.05
C VAL A 175 17.18 6.37 -8.02
N PRO A 176 16.82 5.13 -7.60
CA PRO A 176 16.27 4.14 -8.52
C PRO A 176 14.93 4.56 -9.15
N LEU A 177 14.06 5.26 -8.40
CA LEU A 177 12.78 5.75 -8.92
C LEU A 177 12.98 6.84 -9.99
N ASN A 178 14.02 7.64 -9.83
CA ASN A 178 14.41 8.69 -10.78
C ASN A 178 15.02 8.09 -12.06
N PHE A 179 15.77 6.98 -11.93
CA PHE A 179 16.27 6.20 -13.07
C PHE A 179 15.13 5.54 -13.87
N PHE A 180 14.17 4.90 -13.20
CA PHE A 180 13.01 4.30 -13.86
C PHE A 180 12.13 5.31 -14.61
N ARG A 181 11.97 6.52 -14.07
CA ARG A 181 11.26 7.62 -14.77
C ARG A 181 11.99 8.16 -16.00
N ARG A 182 13.31 7.97 -16.08
CA ARG A 182 14.15 8.44 -17.20
C ARG A 182 14.33 7.40 -18.32
N LEU A 183 13.84 6.17 -18.14
CA LEU A 183 13.84 5.18 -19.22
C LEU A 183 12.83 5.60 -20.30
N PRO A 184 13.26 5.69 -21.57
CA PRO A 184 12.42 6.20 -22.66
C PRO A 184 11.16 5.34 -22.82
N ALA A 185 10.02 6.02 -22.97
CA ALA A 185 8.73 5.43 -23.29
C ALA A 185 8.57 5.34 -24.82
N ARG A 186 7.89 4.31 -25.31
CA ARG A 186 7.61 4.12 -26.73
C ARG A 186 6.74 5.22 -27.37
N SER A 187 6.16 6.10 -26.56
CA SER A 187 5.39 7.27 -27.01
C SER A 187 6.27 8.33 -27.68
N ASP A 188 7.56 8.38 -27.35
CA ASP A 188 8.51 9.37 -27.91
C ASP A 188 9.27 8.85 -29.15
N SER A 189 9.03 7.60 -29.58
CA SER A 189 9.62 7.05 -30.81
C SER A 189 8.66 7.05 -32.01
N MET A 190 7.54 7.76 -31.90
CA MET A 190 6.65 8.09 -33.02
C MET A 190 6.71 9.60 -33.27
N LEU A 191 7.90 10.05 -33.70
CA LEU A 191 8.12 11.26 -34.49
C LEU A 191 9.12 10.91 -35.59
#